data_AF-A0A8M9PBL7-F1
#
_entry.id   AF-A0A8M9PBL7-F1
#
_cell.length_a   1.000
_cell.length_b   1.000
_cell.length_c   1.000
_cell.angle_alpha   90.00
_cell.angle_beta   90.00
_cell.angle_gamma   90.00
#
_symmetry.space_group_name_H-M   'P 1'
#
loop_
_entity.id
_entity.type
_entity.pdbx_description
1 polymer ?
#
loop_
_entity_poly.entity_id
_entity_poly.type
_entity_poly.pdbx_seq_one_letter_code
_entity_poly.pdbx_strand_id
1 'polypeptide(L)'
;MKMKIEALLLIVAVLQDHRVTADEGQIYPLDMALNSVDDQYVKCTGQMENMVDNYYLETEQSSYPKFRTAWEDGKRNAVKPSPENPLNRNHLIAIYVYTDRTVYADFNNDVRIGKSTYKNGNYKWNSLHFLLTDAVQILKTSQDNCYKTYRGANVNINDQNVLNTEVRLGSFVSSSTDPEKTRPFGKTSCFEIRTCKGAKIFKYSKFPHEKEVLIPPYETFKVTKIQRKTENKNLWWCDSVFTLESYSTRSDLNCAVVNDLSKTFKSTVKCRLNRFNLNEYMNYIYSTRIHYLLHYT
;
A
#
# COMPACT_ATOMS: atom_id res chain seq x y z
N MET A 1 -15.77 18.98 -49.19
CA MET A 1 -14.63 19.65 -48.52
C MET A 1 -14.37 18.91 -47.22
N LYS A 2 -13.10 18.54 -46.97
CA LYS A 2 -12.62 17.62 -45.93
C LYS A 2 -12.84 18.17 -44.51
N MET A 3 -13.17 17.31 -43.54
CA MET A 3 -12.38 17.06 -42.32
C MET A 3 -13.09 16.06 -41.39
N LYS A 4 -12.44 14.90 -41.19
CA LYS A 4 -12.60 13.99 -40.05
C LYS A 4 -11.86 14.59 -38.84
N ILE A 5 -12.33 14.34 -37.62
CA ILE A 5 -11.60 14.22 -36.33
C ILE A 5 -12.67 13.76 -35.34
N GLU A 6 -12.80 12.46 -35.11
CA GLU A 6 -12.10 11.66 -34.08
C GLU A 6 -12.77 11.72 -32.70
N ALA A 7 -13.01 10.52 -32.19
CA ALA A 7 -13.78 10.19 -31.02
C ALA A 7 -13.08 10.63 -29.73
N LEU A 8 -13.85 11.17 -28.78
CA LEU A 8 -13.49 11.23 -27.37
C LEU A 8 -14.56 10.45 -26.61
N LEU A 9 -14.21 9.21 -26.21
CA LEU A 9 -15.01 8.38 -25.34
C LEU A 9 -15.01 9.02 -23.93
N LEU A 10 -16.14 9.60 -23.54
CA LEU A 10 -16.48 9.93 -22.16
C LEU A 10 -17.31 8.79 -21.60
N ILE A 11 -16.75 7.97 -20.70
CA ILE A 11 -17.54 7.09 -19.83
C ILE A 11 -17.32 7.52 -18.38
N VAL A 12 -18.20 8.45 -18.00
CA VAL A 12 -19.01 8.50 -16.78
C VAL A 12 -18.46 7.82 -15.54
N ALA A 13 -18.14 8.65 -14.53
CA ALA A 13 -18.06 8.25 -13.13
C ALA A 13 -19.44 7.80 -12.62
N VAL A 14 -19.51 6.57 -12.08
CA VAL A 14 -20.66 6.09 -11.32
C VAL A 14 -20.21 5.83 -9.88
N LEU A 15 -20.68 6.67 -8.97
CA LEU A 15 -20.64 6.48 -7.52
C LEU A 15 -21.87 5.65 -7.11
N GLN A 16 -21.74 4.33 -6.99
CA GLN A 16 -22.65 3.44 -6.24
C GLN A 16 -21.78 2.26 -5.79
N ASP A 17 -21.46 2.13 -4.51
CA ASP A 17 -22.23 1.40 -3.49
C ASP A 17 -22.28 -0.12 -3.72
N HIS A 18 -21.95 -0.83 -2.64
CA HIS A 18 -21.96 -2.28 -2.41
C HIS A 18 -21.78 -3.24 -3.60
N ARG A 19 -20.62 -3.92 -3.60
CA ARG A 19 -20.08 -4.90 -4.56
C ARG A 19 -19.19 -4.22 -5.60
N VAL A 20 -17.88 -4.14 -5.33
CA VAL A 20 -16.95 -4.33 -6.44
C VAL A 20 -17.16 -5.79 -6.86
N THR A 21 -18.13 -6.01 -7.76
CA THR A 21 -18.16 -7.23 -8.56
C THR A 21 -16.82 -7.20 -9.29
N ALA A 22 -15.93 -8.12 -8.93
CA ALA A 22 -14.87 -8.48 -9.85
C ALA A 22 -15.54 -8.75 -11.21
N ASP A 23 -14.97 -8.21 -12.27
CA ASP A 23 -15.46 -8.44 -13.62
C ASP A 23 -15.63 -9.96 -13.80
N GLU A 24 -16.89 -10.43 -13.91
CA GLU A 24 -17.25 -11.84 -13.86
C GLU A 24 -16.61 -12.54 -15.06
N GLY A 25 -15.42 -13.12 -14.86
CA GLY A 25 -14.63 -13.79 -15.90
C GLY A 25 -13.15 -13.40 -15.94
N GLN A 26 -12.75 -12.30 -15.30
CA GLN A 26 -11.33 -11.92 -15.28
C GLN A 26 -10.51 -12.90 -14.43
N ILE A 27 -9.50 -13.50 -15.04
CA ILE A 27 -8.53 -14.38 -14.40
C ILE A 27 -7.29 -13.56 -14.06
N TYR A 28 -6.93 -13.51 -12.78
CA TYR A 28 -5.76 -12.78 -12.30
C TYR A 28 -4.56 -13.72 -12.19
N PRO A 29 -3.38 -13.32 -12.68
CA PRO A 29 -2.17 -14.11 -12.50
C PRO A 29 -1.73 -14.08 -11.03
N LEU A 30 -1.11 -15.17 -10.58
CA LEU A 30 -0.33 -15.19 -9.34
C LEU A 30 1.16 -15.19 -9.72
N ASP A 31 1.74 -13.99 -9.80
CA ASP A 31 3.10 -13.75 -10.31
C ASP A 31 3.95 -12.96 -9.30
N MET A 32 5.09 -12.41 -9.73
CA MET A 32 5.95 -11.59 -8.88
C MET A 32 5.49 -10.13 -8.71
N ALA A 33 4.35 -9.74 -9.29
CA ALA A 33 3.77 -8.42 -9.22
C ALA A 33 4.78 -7.29 -9.54
N LEU A 34 5.46 -7.36 -10.68
CA LEU A 34 6.58 -6.46 -11.03
C LEU A 34 6.17 -4.99 -11.23
N ASN A 35 4.88 -4.71 -11.31
CA ASN A 35 4.30 -3.36 -11.42
C ASN A 35 3.83 -2.79 -10.08
N SER A 36 4.01 -3.54 -8.99
CA SER A 36 3.66 -3.14 -7.63
C SER A 36 4.52 -1.97 -7.14
N VAL A 37 3.92 -1.06 -6.38
CA VAL A 37 4.63 -0.18 -5.46
C VAL A 37 4.97 -1.02 -4.24
N ASP A 38 6.25 -1.39 -4.10
CA ASP A 38 6.74 -2.33 -3.12
C ASP A 38 7.86 -1.74 -2.24
N ASP A 39 7.95 -0.41 -2.18
CA ASP A 39 9.06 0.30 -1.55
C ASP A 39 9.13 -0.02 -0.04
N GLN A 40 10.31 -0.46 0.41
CA GLN A 40 10.60 -0.76 1.82
C GLN A 40 11.21 0.41 2.57
N TYR A 41 11.57 1.49 1.87
CA TYR A 41 12.19 2.70 2.42
C TYR A 41 13.52 2.45 3.15
N VAL A 42 14.27 1.42 2.72
CA VAL A 42 15.53 1.02 3.36
C VAL A 42 16.54 2.17 3.26
N LYS A 43 16.95 2.68 4.44
CA LYS A 43 17.85 3.82 4.64
C LYS A 43 17.29 5.20 4.28
N CYS A 44 15.99 5.34 4.01
CA CYS A 44 15.36 6.63 3.78
C CYS A 44 14.07 6.87 4.60
N THR A 45 13.77 6.02 5.59
CA THR A 45 12.59 6.16 6.47
C THR A 45 12.43 7.58 7.00
N GLY A 46 13.43 8.17 7.65
CA GLY A 46 13.32 9.52 8.19
C GLY A 46 13.20 10.63 7.13
N GLN A 47 13.78 10.43 5.94
CA GLN A 47 13.59 11.37 4.82
C GLN A 47 12.17 11.31 4.28
N MET A 48 11.62 10.09 4.15
CA MET A 48 10.26 9.89 3.70
C MET A 48 9.25 10.38 4.74
N GLU A 49 9.46 10.11 6.03
CA GLU A 49 8.64 10.63 7.13
C GLU A 49 8.56 12.16 7.08
N ASN A 50 9.71 12.84 6.96
CA ASN A 50 9.74 14.29 6.82
C ASN A 50 8.98 14.78 5.57
N MET A 51 9.06 14.07 4.44
CA MET A 51 8.30 14.44 3.24
C MET A 51 6.79 14.19 3.40
N VAL A 52 6.41 13.15 4.14
CA VAL A 52 5.01 12.86 4.45
C VAL A 52 4.43 13.97 5.32
N ASP A 53 5.11 14.31 6.41
CA ASP A 53 4.61 15.29 7.38
C ASP A 53 4.57 16.72 6.81
N ASN A 54 5.53 17.10 5.97
CA ASN A 54 5.67 18.49 5.49
C ASN A 54 5.15 18.73 4.06
N TYR A 55 4.73 17.69 3.33
CA TYR A 55 4.32 17.85 1.93
C TYR A 55 3.23 16.87 1.48
N TYR A 56 3.51 15.56 1.47
CA TYR A 56 2.61 14.61 0.81
C TYR A 56 1.25 14.52 1.49
N LEU A 57 1.21 14.47 2.83
CA LEU A 57 -0.05 14.21 3.53
C LEU A 57 -1.05 15.36 3.34
N GLU A 58 -0.59 16.60 3.39
CA GLU A 58 -1.43 17.79 3.15
C GLU A 58 -1.85 17.88 1.67
N THR A 59 -0.90 17.66 0.75
CA THR A 59 -1.16 17.76 -0.70
C THR A 59 -2.12 16.67 -1.18
N GLU A 60 -1.96 15.43 -0.71
CA GLU A 60 -2.80 14.29 -1.07
C GLU A 60 -4.21 14.45 -0.52
N GLN A 61 -4.38 14.96 0.71
CA GLN A 61 -5.70 15.30 1.24
C GLN A 61 -6.37 16.45 0.47
N SER A 62 -5.60 17.46 0.08
CA SER A 62 -6.14 18.58 -0.71
C SER A 62 -6.57 18.14 -2.11
N SER A 63 -5.82 17.23 -2.73
CA SER A 63 -6.04 16.77 -4.11
C SER A 63 -7.06 15.64 -4.21
N TYR A 64 -7.24 14.83 -3.15
CA TYR A 64 -8.10 13.66 -3.19
C TYR A 64 -9.17 13.65 -2.09
N PRO A 65 -10.41 14.11 -2.39
CA PRO A 65 -11.48 14.27 -1.41
C PRO A 65 -11.83 13.01 -0.62
N LYS A 66 -11.81 11.82 -1.25
CA LYS A 66 -12.07 10.55 -0.54
C LYS A 66 -11.01 10.27 0.53
N PHE A 67 -9.74 10.51 0.21
CA PHE A 67 -8.65 10.32 1.19
C PHE A 67 -8.72 11.33 2.32
N ARG A 68 -9.03 12.60 2.02
CA ARG A 68 -9.32 13.59 3.06
C ARG A 68 -10.44 13.15 4.00
N THR A 69 -11.58 12.71 3.46
CA THR A 69 -12.71 12.24 4.29
C THR A 69 -12.29 11.07 5.18
N ALA A 70 -11.59 10.08 4.63
CA ALA A 70 -11.10 8.94 5.40
C ALA A 70 -10.08 9.36 6.47
N TRP A 71 -9.14 10.24 6.13
CA TRP A 71 -8.11 10.73 7.06
C TRP A 71 -8.71 11.55 8.21
N GLU A 72 -9.67 12.43 7.93
CA GLU A 72 -10.43 13.17 8.95
C GLU A 72 -11.19 12.22 9.88
N ASP A 73 -11.77 11.14 9.35
CA ASP A 73 -12.41 10.11 10.16
C ASP A 73 -11.41 9.38 11.07
N GLY A 74 -10.25 9.01 10.53
CA GLY A 74 -9.16 8.44 11.34
C GLY A 74 -8.63 9.42 12.40
N LYS A 75 -8.54 10.71 12.11
CA LYS A 75 -8.15 11.72 13.12
C LYS A 75 -9.12 11.77 14.31
N ARG A 76 -10.41 11.49 14.10
CA ARG A 76 -11.41 11.43 15.18
C ARG A 76 -11.42 10.08 15.90
N ASN A 77 -11.33 8.99 15.15
CA ASN A 77 -11.70 7.66 15.62
C ASN A 77 -10.55 6.66 15.78
N ALA A 78 -9.39 6.90 15.17
CA ALA A 78 -8.24 6.02 15.36
C ALA A 78 -7.77 6.05 16.82
N VAL A 79 -7.34 4.90 17.33
CA VAL A 79 -6.85 4.78 18.70
C VAL A 79 -5.77 5.83 19.01
N LYS A 80 -5.76 6.31 20.25
CA LYS A 80 -4.79 7.33 20.69
C LYS A 80 -3.42 6.66 20.93
N PRO A 81 -2.31 7.37 20.71
CA PRO A 81 -1.00 6.90 21.16
C PRO A 81 -1.01 6.57 22.65
N SER A 82 -0.28 5.53 23.05
CA SER A 82 -0.10 5.13 24.45
C SER A 82 1.33 4.63 24.66
N PRO A 83 1.86 4.65 25.90
CA PRO A 83 3.20 4.13 26.19
C PRO A 83 3.42 2.66 25.79
N GLU A 84 2.34 1.87 25.72
CA GLU A 84 2.35 0.46 25.33
C GLU A 84 2.37 0.24 23.81
N ASN A 85 2.26 1.32 23.03
CA ASN A 85 2.15 1.26 21.58
C ASN A 85 3.36 1.94 20.91
N PRO A 86 4.17 1.22 20.13
CA PRO A 86 5.34 1.81 19.47
C PRO A 86 4.97 2.72 18.28
N LEU A 87 3.68 2.80 17.89
CA LEU A 87 3.23 3.57 16.74
C LEU A 87 2.88 5.02 17.09
N ASN A 88 3.38 5.97 16.29
CA ASN A 88 3.01 7.39 16.36
C ASN A 88 1.55 7.63 15.89
N ARG A 89 1.10 8.89 15.99
CA ARG A 89 -0.29 9.24 15.63
C ARG A 89 -0.61 8.99 14.15
N ASN A 90 0.29 9.32 13.23
CA ASN A 90 0.06 9.16 11.80
C ASN A 90 -0.01 7.69 11.40
N HIS A 91 0.80 6.81 11.99
CA HIS A 91 0.68 5.35 11.82
C HIS A 91 -0.68 4.82 12.25
N LEU A 92 -1.19 5.27 13.40
CA LEU A 92 -2.50 4.82 13.91
C LEU A 92 -3.64 5.28 13.01
N ILE A 93 -3.58 6.51 12.48
CA ILE A 93 -4.56 7.01 11.51
C ILE A 93 -4.46 6.22 10.21
N ALA A 94 -3.26 5.96 9.69
CA ALA A 94 -3.05 5.20 8.46
C ALA A 94 -3.66 3.79 8.53
N ILE A 95 -3.47 3.08 9.65
CA ILE A 95 -4.10 1.77 9.87
C ILE A 95 -5.63 1.90 9.91
N TYR A 96 -6.17 2.89 10.62
CA TYR A 96 -7.62 3.12 10.65
C TYR A 96 -8.17 3.38 9.23
N VAL A 97 -7.50 4.25 8.47
CA VAL A 97 -7.88 4.63 7.09
C VAL A 97 -7.83 3.44 6.14
N TYR A 98 -6.81 2.59 6.25
CA TYR A 98 -6.65 1.40 5.42
C TYR A 98 -7.71 0.32 5.73
N THR A 99 -8.06 0.16 7.01
CA THR A 99 -9.04 -0.85 7.45
C THR A 99 -10.49 -0.37 7.33
N ASP A 100 -10.69 0.90 6.97
CA ASP A 100 -11.99 1.43 6.57
C ASP A 100 -12.33 1.06 5.12
N ARG A 101 -13.62 1.17 4.77
CA ARG A 101 -14.13 0.82 3.43
C ARG A 101 -13.98 1.94 2.39
N THR A 102 -13.60 3.15 2.79
CA THR A 102 -13.64 4.34 1.92
C THR A 102 -12.53 4.35 0.86
N VAL A 103 -11.31 3.92 1.19
CA VAL A 103 -10.14 4.08 0.32
C VAL A 103 -9.35 2.81 0.02
N TYR A 104 -9.50 1.73 0.80
CA TYR A 104 -8.63 0.56 0.69
C TYR A 104 -8.61 -0.08 -0.70
N ALA A 105 -9.75 -0.09 -1.41
CA ALA A 105 -9.87 -0.66 -2.75
C ALA A 105 -9.12 0.18 -3.79
N ASP A 106 -9.33 1.50 -3.80
CA ASP A 106 -8.63 2.46 -4.67
C ASP A 106 -7.11 2.43 -4.39
N PHE A 107 -6.74 2.43 -3.11
CA PHE A 107 -5.35 2.34 -2.66
C PHE A 107 -4.69 1.05 -3.12
N ASN A 108 -5.25 -0.13 -2.81
CA ASN A 108 -4.64 -1.41 -3.17
C ASN A 108 -4.58 -1.63 -4.69
N ASN A 109 -5.54 -1.08 -5.45
CA ASN A 109 -5.44 -1.09 -6.91
C ASN A 109 -4.24 -0.29 -7.39
N ASP A 110 -4.07 0.94 -6.89
CA ASP A 110 -2.96 1.80 -7.29
C ASP A 110 -1.62 1.26 -6.81
N VAL A 111 -1.54 0.61 -5.64
CA VAL A 111 -0.33 -0.11 -5.22
C VAL A 111 0.01 -1.19 -6.24
N ARG A 112 -0.97 -1.98 -6.72
CA ARG A 112 -0.74 -3.13 -7.62
C ARG A 112 -0.11 -2.78 -8.96
N ILE A 113 -0.44 -1.61 -9.52
CA ILE A 113 -0.05 -1.22 -10.88
C ILE A 113 0.76 0.10 -10.93
N GLY A 114 0.93 0.76 -9.79
CA GLY A 114 1.39 2.14 -9.70
C GLY A 114 2.91 2.34 -9.74
N LYS A 115 3.73 1.31 -9.99
CA LYS A 115 5.20 1.47 -10.00
C LYS A 115 5.68 2.59 -10.92
N SER A 116 5.06 2.75 -12.09
CA SER A 116 5.41 3.81 -13.04
C SER A 116 5.06 5.20 -12.50
N THR A 117 3.84 5.38 -11.97
CA THR A 117 3.40 6.65 -11.38
C THR A 117 4.15 7.00 -10.10
N TYR A 118 4.56 5.98 -9.33
CA TYR A 118 5.40 6.14 -8.15
C TYR A 118 6.78 6.69 -8.51
N LYS A 119 7.41 6.13 -9.54
CA LYS A 119 8.74 6.57 -9.98
C LYS A 119 8.77 7.94 -10.64
N ASN A 120 7.65 8.41 -11.20
CA ASN A 120 7.58 9.70 -11.90
C ASN A 120 6.94 10.82 -11.07
N GLY A 121 6.68 10.57 -9.77
CA GLY A 121 6.14 11.57 -8.84
C GLY A 121 4.63 11.83 -8.96
N ASN A 122 3.89 11.08 -9.79
CA ASN A 122 2.44 11.24 -9.96
C ASN A 122 1.61 10.24 -9.13
N TYR A 123 2.23 9.48 -8.23
CA TYR A 123 1.52 8.60 -7.31
C TYR A 123 0.82 9.41 -6.23
N LYS A 124 -0.44 9.07 -5.92
CA LYS A 124 -1.31 9.86 -5.03
C LYS A 124 -1.41 9.33 -3.59
N TRP A 125 -0.65 8.29 -3.26
CA TRP A 125 -0.75 7.57 -1.99
C TRP A 125 0.61 7.40 -1.30
N ASN A 126 1.52 8.35 -1.46
CA ASN A 126 2.85 8.31 -0.86
C ASN A 126 2.75 8.26 0.66
N SER A 127 1.86 9.04 1.26
CA SER A 127 1.69 9.09 2.71
C SER A 127 1.15 7.77 3.25
N LEU A 128 0.04 7.28 2.70
CA LEU A 128 -0.59 6.06 3.17
C LEU A 128 0.31 4.84 2.95
N HIS A 129 0.98 4.74 1.80
CA HIS A 129 1.92 3.66 1.52
C HIS A 129 3.10 3.67 2.51
N PHE A 130 3.75 4.82 2.71
CA PHE A 130 4.86 4.94 3.66
C PHE A 130 4.44 4.57 5.07
N LEU A 131 3.38 5.19 5.59
CA LEU A 131 2.94 5.02 6.96
C LEU A 131 2.49 3.58 7.26
N LEU A 132 1.88 2.88 6.30
CA LEU A 132 1.54 1.46 6.47
C LEU A 132 2.77 0.56 6.42
N THR A 133 3.70 0.81 5.49
CA THR A 133 4.97 0.07 5.44
C THR A 133 5.73 0.22 6.76
N ASP A 134 5.92 1.46 7.22
CA ASP A 134 6.67 1.76 8.43
C ASP A 134 5.96 1.21 9.67
N ALA A 135 4.63 1.34 9.77
CA ALA A 135 3.87 0.77 10.87
C ALA A 135 4.01 -0.77 10.96
N VAL A 136 3.92 -1.49 9.84
CA VAL A 136 4.10 -2.95 9.82
C VAL A 136 5.53 -3.32 10.24
N GLN A 137 6.54 -2.60 9.76
CA GLN A 137 7.94 -2.81 10.13
C GLN A 137 8.18 -2.58 11.63
N ILE A 138 7.65 -1.48 12.20
CA ILE A 138 7.72 -1.18 13.63
C ILE A 138 7.05 -2.28 14.44
N LEU A 139 5.83 -2.70 14.08
CA LEU A 139 5.12 -3.76 14.80
C LEU A 139 5.88 -5.08 14.78
N LYS A 140 6.51 -5.44 13.67
CA LYS A 140 7.33 -6.65 13.54
C LYS A 140 8.56 -6.69 14.45
N THR A 141 9.01 -5.56 15.01
CA THR A 141 10.08 -5.54 16.03
C THR A 141 9.67 -6.18 17.35
N SER A 142 8.38 -6.10 17.70
CA SER A 142 7.79 -6.73 18.90
C SER A 142 6.96 -7.98 18.58
N GLN A 143 6.50 -8.10 17.33
CA GLN A 143 5.72 -9.22 16.81
C GLN A 143 6.60 -10.12 15.94
N ASP A 144 7.67 -10.69 16.49
CA ASP A 144 8.69 -11.44 15.74
C ASP A 144 8.16 -12.70 15.01
N ASN A 145 7.09 -13.31 15.54
CA ASN A 145 6.46 -14.52 15.03
C ASN A 145 5.94 -14.44 13.59
N CYS A 146 5.92 -15.58 12.90
CA CYS A 146 5.20 -15.76 11.63
C CYS A 146 3.78 -16.28 11.89
N TYR A 147 2.78 -15.78 11.16
CA TYR A 147 1.36 -16.08 11.37
C TYR A 147 0.80 -16.97 10.27
N LYS A 148 0.00 -17.98 10.67
CA LYS A 148 -0.95 -18.62 9.74
C LYS A 148 -2.20 -17.76 9.66
N THR A 149 -2.55 -17.35 8.46
CA THR A 149 -3.65 -16.43 8.17
C THR A 149 -4.43 -16.88 6.95
N TYR A 150 -5.58 -16.28 6.73
CA TYR A 150 -6.54 -16.67 5.71
C TYR A 150 -7.04 -15.42 4.98
N ARG A 151 -7.33 -15.56 3.68
CA ARG A 151 -7.98 -14.50 2.89
C ARG A 151 -8.92 -15.12 1.87
N GLY A 152 -10.13 -14.57 1.77
CA GLY A 152 -11.07 -14.89 0.69
C GLY A 152 -11.16 -13.75 -0.32
N ALA A 153 -11.40 -14.11 -1.59
CA ALA A 153 -11.63 -13.16 -2.66
C ALA A 153 -12.62 -13.72 -3.70
N ASN A 154 -13.43 -12.83 -4.28
CA ASN A 154 -14.36 -13.16 -5.37
C ASN A 154 -13.69 -12.96 -6.74
N VAL A 155 -12.49 -13.50 -6.92
CA VAL A 155 -11.75 -13.44 -8.19
C VAL A 155 -11.27 -14.83 -8.57
N ASN A 156 -11.17 -15.09 -9.88
CA ASN A 156 -10.51 -16.29 -10.39
C ASN A 156 -9.01 -16.04 -10.46
N ILE A 157 -8.22 -16.94 -9.88
CA ILE A 157 -6.76 -16.91 -9.95
C ILE A 157 -6.30 -17.94 -10.96
N ASN A 158 -5.36 -17.57 -11.85
CA ASN A 158 -4.73 -18.54 -12.73
C ASN A 158 -3.88 -19.50 -11.90
N ASP A 159 -4.29 -20.77 -11.87
CA ASP A 159 -3.59 -21.83 -11.14
C ASP A 159 -2.62 -22.65 -12.02
N GLN A 160 -2.51 -22.32 -13.31
CA GLN A 160 -1.62 -23.02 -14.23
C GLN A 160 -0.17 -22.67 -13.95
N ASN A 161 0.66 -23.69 -13.74
CA ASN A 161 2.11 -23.57 -13.56
C ASN A 161 2.55 -22.67 -12.39
N VAL A 162 1.69 -22.43 -11.39
CA VAL A 162 2.04 -21.62 -10.20
C VAL A 162 2.48 -22.47 -9.01
N LEU A 163 2.24 -23.79 -9.03
CA LEU A 163 2.70 -24.67 -7.94
C LEU A 163 4.23 -24.70 -7.90
N ASN A 164 4.80 -24.57 -6.70
CA ASN A 164 6.24 -24.46 -6.43
C ASN A 164 6.95 -23.23 -7.01
N THR A 165 6.20 -22.24 -7.53
CA THR A 165 6.79 -20.97 -7.97
C THR A 165 6.84 -19.95 -6.83
N GLU A 166 7.74 -18.98 -6.97
CA GLU A 166 7.76 -17.78 -6.14
C GLU A 166 6.74 -16.78 -6.67
N VAL A 167 5.96 -16.19 -5.76
CA VAL A 167 4.89 -15.24 -6.05
C VAL A 167 4.89 -14.10 -5.03
N ARG A 168 4.25 -13.00 -5.38
CA ARG A 168 4.06 -11.83 -4.52
C ARG A 168 2.64 -11.32 -4.67
N LEU A 169 2.06 -10.87 -3.55
CA LEU A 169 0.66 -10.43 -3.54
C LEU A 169 0.46 -9.07 -4.24
N GLY A 170 1.52 -8.28 -4.41
CA GLY A 170 1.52 -7.07 -5.23
C GLY A 170 0.76 -5.88 -4.66
N SER A 171 0.16 -6.00 -3.48
CA SER A 171 -0.40 -4.88 -2.72
C SER A 171 -0.24 -5.16 -1.24
N PHE A 172 -0.63 -4.21 -0.40
CA PHE A 172 -0.96 -4.56 0.97
C PHE A 172 -2.12 -5.57 0.94
N VAL A 173 -2.02 -6.59 1.79
CA VAL A 173 -3.05 -7.63 1.87
C VAL A 173 -3.53 -7.78 3.30
N SER A 174 -4.82 -7.53 3.48
CA SER A 174 -5.55 -7.90 4.68
C SER A 174 -5.83 -9.40 4.69
N SER A 175 -5.32 -10.10 5.70
CA SER A 175 -5.69 -11.48 6.01
C SER A 175 -6.19 -11.55 7.46
N SER A 176 -6.83 -12.66 7.82
CA SER A 176 -7.32 -12.89 9.19
C SER A 176 -6.66 -14.13 9.78
N THR A 177 -6.43 -14.12 11.10
CA THR A 177 -6.04 -15.34 11.84
C THR A 177 -7.18 -16.36 11.98
N ASP A 178 -8.39 -15.98 11.57
CA ASP A 178 -9.63 -16.75 11.70
C ASP A 178 -10.31 -16.85 10.31
N PRO A 179 -10.38 -18.06 9.71
CA PRO A 179 -10.88 -18.24 8.35
C PRO A 179 -12.36 -17.87 8.22
N GLU A 180 -13.17 -18.01 9.27
CA GLU A 180 -14.60 -17.64 9.23
C GLU A 180 -14.78 -16.13 9.01
N LYS A 181 -13.85 -15.30 9.50
CA LYS A 181 -13.87 -13.85 9.27
C LYS A 181 -13.61 -13.45 7.83
N THR A 182 -13.04 -14.36 7.02
CA THR A 182 -12.69 -14.08 5.62
C THR A 182 -13.82 -14.35 4.64
N ARG A 183 -14.80 -15.18 5.02
CA ARG A 183 -15.90 -15.63 4.14
C ARG A 183 -16.76 -14.49 3.56
N PRO A 184 -17.01 -13.38 4.28
CA PRO A 184 -17.72 -12.24 3.70
C PRO A 184 -16.96 -11.54 2.58
N PHE A 185 -15.63 -11.69 2.51
CA PHE A 185 -14.77 -11.04 1.52
C PHE A 185 -14.61 -11.84 0.21
N GLY A 186 -14.97 -13.12 0.23
CA GLY A 186 -15.18 -13.90 -0.97
C GLY A 186 -14.95 -15.40 -0.80
N LYS A 187 -15.43 -16.16 -1.79
CA LYS A 187 -15.44 -17.64 -1.76
C LYS A 187 -14.97 -18.28 -3.07
N THR A 188 -14.53 -17.50 -4.05
CA THR A 188 -14.06 -18.03 -5.34
C THR A 188 -12.64 -18.57 -5.19
N SER A 189 -11.68 -17.69 -4.88
CA SER A 189 -10.29 -18.05 -4.62
C SER A 189 -9.90 -17.61 -3.22
N CYS A 190 -9.34 -18.53 -2.45
CA CYS A 190 -8.92 -18.27 -1.09
C CYS A 190 -7.49 -18.70 -0.85
N PHE A 191 -6.89 -18.08 0.15
CA PHE A 191 -5.47 -18.22 0.44
C PHE A 191 -5.29 -18.62 1.89
N GLU A 192 -4.59 -19.74 2.12
CA GLU A 192 -3.95 -20.03 3.41
C GLU A 192 -2.54 -19.47 3.34
N ILE A 193 -2.24 -18.45 4.13
CA ILE A 193 -0.99 -17.69 4.04
C ILE A 193 -0.22 -17.82 5.33
N ARG A 194 0.97 -18.40 5.26
CA ARG A 194 1.98 -18.30 6.32
C ARG A 194 2.87 -17.10 6.05
N THR A 195 2.59 -15.98 6.72
CA THR A 195 3.34 -14.72 6.59
C THR A 195 4.33 -14.55 7.74
N CYS A 196 5.55 -14.12 7.43
CA CYS A 196 6.59 -13.74 8.39
C CYS A 196 6.84 -12.24 8.41
N LYS A 197 6.39 -11.47 7.41
CA LYS A 197 6.53 -10.01 7.35
C LYS A 197 5.24 -9.26 7.69
N GLY A 198 4.10 -9.94 7.73
CA GLY A 198 2.83 -9.36 8.14
C GLY A 198 2.74 -9.16 9.66
N ALA A 199 2.02 -8.10 10.06
CA ALA A 199 1.81 -7.75 11.47
C ALA A 199 0.32 -7.80 11.83
N LYS A 200 0.00 -8.24 13.04
CA LYS A 200 -1.35 -8.13 13.61
C LYS A 200 -1.67 -6.66 13.85
N ILE A 201 -2.71 -6.18 13.20
CA ILE A 201 -3.15 -4.78 13.28
C ILE A 201 -4.56 -4.60 13.86
N PHE A 202 -5.28 -5.68 14.16
CA PHE A 202 -6.66 -5.64 14.64
C PHE A 202 -6.91 -4.73 15.84
N LYS A 203 -5.92 -4.54 16.74
CA LYS A 203 -6.07 -3.65 17.91
C LYS A 203 -6.06 -2.15 17.54
N TYR A 204 -5.69 -1.83 16.30
CA TYR A 204 -5.61 -0.47 15.76
C TYR A 204 -6.62 -0.24 14.62
N SER A 205 -7.28 -1.31 14.15
CA SER A 205 -8.18 -1.25 12.99
C SER A 205 -9.53 -0.65 13.35
N LYS A 206 -10.27 -0.21 12.33
CA LYS A 206 -11.69 0.18 12.47
C LYS A 206 -12.58 -1.01 12.85
N PHE A 207 -12.18 -2.23 12.48
CA PHE A 207 -12.93 -3.46 12.74
C PHE A 207 -12.08 -4.50 13.50
N PRO A 208 -11.85 -4.34 14.82
CA PRO A 208 -10.98 -5.26 15.58
C PRO A 208 -11.41 -6.73 15.55
N HIS A 209 -12.71 -6.99 15.37
CA HIS A 209 -13.28 -8.33 15.32
C HIS A 209 -12.90 -9.14 14.06
N GLU A 210 -12.35 -8.49 13.03
CA GLU A 210 -11.85 -9.14 11.81
C GLU A 210 -10.49 -9.83 12.03
N LYS A 211 -9.84 -9.62 13.19
CA LYS A 211 -8.56 -10.26 13.58
C LYS A 211 -7.47 -10.13 12.51
N GLU A 212 -7.41 -8.95 11.92
CA GLU A 212 -6.59 -8.63 10.76
C GLU A 212 -5.09 -8.72 11.03
N VAL A 213 -4.39 -9.36 10.09
CA VAL A 213 -2.95 -9.31 9.87
C VAL A 213 -2.72 -8.61 8.54
N LEU A 214 -1.96 -7.52 8.55
CA LEU A 214 -1.61 -6.78 7.35
C LEU A 214 -0.28 -7.29 6.80
N ILE A 215 -0.31 -7.79 5.57
CA ILE A 215 0.85 -8.32 4.86
C ILE A 215 1.38 -7.23 3.91
N PRO A 216 2.67 -6.88 3.97
CA PRO A 216 3.24 -5.84 3.12
C PRO A 216 3.50 -6.34 1.69
N PRO A 217 3.55 -5.44 0.68
CA PRO A 217 3.65 -5.81 -0.73
C PRO A 217 4.99 -6.43 -1.14
N TYR A 218 6.02 -6.38 -0.28
CA TYR A 218 7.38 -6.86 -0.57
C TYR A 218 7.68 -8.28 -0.06
N GLU A 219 6.75 -8.91 0.65
CA GLU A 219 6.91 -10.30 1.08
C GLU A 219 6.67 -11.25 -0.11
N THR A 220 7.60 -12.17 -0.33
CA THR A 220 7.46 -13.20 -1.37
C THR A 220 7.11 -14.53 -0.75
N PHE A 221 6.35 -15.33 -1.49
CA PHE A 221 5.80 -16.59 -1.05
C PHE A 221 6.10 -17.70 -2.05
N LYS A 222 6.25 -18.93 -1.57
CA LYS A 222 6.20 -20.11 -2.41
C LYS A 222 4.77 -20.68 -2.37
N VAL A 223 4.20 -20.97 -3.53
CA VAL A 223 2.93 -21.70 -3.60
C VAL A 223 3.20 -23.18 -3.34
N THR A 224 2.74 -23.71 -2.21
CA THR A 224 3.05 -25.08 -1.77
C THR A 224 1.91 -26.06 -2.00
N LYS A 225 0.68 -25.57 -2.15
CA LYS A 225 -0.50 -26.39 -2.41
C LYS A 225 -1.55 -25.60 -3.17
N ILE A 226 -2.27 -26.28 -4.05
CA ILE A 226 -3.47 -25.78 -4.72
C ILE A 226 -4.53 -26.86 -4.54
N GLN A 227 -5.72 -26.49 -4.11
CA GLN A 227 -6.86 -27.38 -3.97
C GLN A 227 -8.05 -26.80 -4.70
N ARG A 228 -8.76 -27.63 -5.46
CA ARG A 228 -10.00 -27.24 -6.15
C ARG A 228 -11.16 -28.04 -5.60
N LYS A 229 -12.31 -27.40 -5.48
CA LYS A 229 -13.55 -28.03 -5.01
C LYS A 229 -14.04 -29.13 -5.97
N THR A 230 -13.68 -29.04 -7.25
CA THR A 230 -13.92 -30.08 -8.27
C THR A 230 -13.17 -31.39 -7.95
N GLU A 231 -12.01 -31.30 -7.33
CA GLU A 231 -11.14 -32.43 -6.97
C GLU A 231 -11.35 -32.88 -5.52
N ASN A 232 -11.58 -31.94 -4.61
CA ASN A 232 -11.81 -32.17 -3.20
C ASN A 232 -13.17 -31.58 -2.76
N LYS A 233 -14.22 -32.42 -2.76
CA LYS A 233 -15.57 -32.01 -2.36
C LYS A 233 -15.68 -31.56 -0.89
N ASN A 234 -14.68 -31.87 -0.06
CA ASN A 234 -14.63 -31.44 1.34
C ASN A 234 -14.00 -30.03 1.52
N LEU A 235 -13.66 -29.35 0.42
CA LEU A 235 -13.18 -27.97 0.46
C LEU A 235 -14.32 -27.03 0.89
N TRP A 236 -14.35 -26.70 2.18
CA TRP A 236 -15.54 -26.17 2.86
C TRP A 236 -15.77 -24.67 2.65
N TRP A 237 -14.73 -23.89 2.36
CA TRP A 237 -14.81 -22.43 2.37
C TRP A 237 -14.80 -21.78 1.00
N CYS A 238 -14.12 -22.35 -0.01
CA CYS A 238 -13.92 -21.72 -1.32
C CYS A 238 -13.81 -22.72 -2.48
N ASP A 239 -13.97 -22.23 -3.71
CA ASP A 239 -13.90 -23.07 -4.91
C ASP A 239 -12.46 -23.47 -5.25
N SER A 240 -11.50 -22.57 -5.05
CA SER A 240 -10.06 -22.86 -5.10
C SER A 240 -9.34 -22.32 -3.86
N VAL A 241 -8.37 -23.07 -3.34
CA VAL A 241 -7.56 -22.71 -2.17
C VAL A 241 -6.08 -22.84 -2.49
N PHE A 242 -5.33 -21.75 -2.36
CA PHE A 242 -3.89 -21.66 -2.55
C PHE A 242 -3.20 -21.58 -1.18
N THR A 243 -2.20 -22.44 -0.94
CA THR A 243 -1.38 -22.37 0.26
C THR A 243 -0.06 -21.67 -0.08
N LEU A 244 0.22 -20.58 0.62
CA LEU A 244 1.37 -19.72 0.43
C LEU A 244 2.27 -19.78 1.66
N GLU A 245 3.52 -20.18 1.49
CA GLU A 245 4.54 -20.17 2.55
C GLU A 245 5.49 -19.00 2.32
N SER A 246 5.68 -18.14 3.34
CA SER A 246 6.68 -17.05 3.29
C SER A 246 8.02 -17.61 2.85
N TYR A 247 8.59 -17.02 1.80
CA TYR A 247 9.83 -17.47 1.18
C TYR A 247 10.97 -16.46 1.40
N SER A 248 10.78 -15.20 1.03
CA SER A 248 11.81 -14.16 1.14
C SER A 248 11.21 -12.75 1.24
N THR A 249 12.06 -11.73 1.14
CA THR A 249 11.68 -10.32 1.02
C THR A 249 12.36 -9.73 -0.20
N ARG A 250 11.56 -9.14 -1.09
CA ARG A 250 12.05 -8.54 -2.33
C ARG A 250 11.20 -7.33 -2.71
N SER A 251 11.89 -6.23 -2.99
CA SER A 251 11.31 -5.03 -3.61
C SER A 251 12.08 -4.71 -4.88
N ASP A 252 11.36 -4.25 -5.90
CA ASP A 252 11.94 -3.68 -7.11
C ASP A 252 12.06 -2.14 -7.00
N LEU A 253 11.51 -1.54 -5.95
CA LEU A 253 11.69 -0.14 -5.56
C LEU A 253 12.45 -0.04 -4.23
N ASN A 254 13.28 0.99 -4.10
CA ASN A 254 13.79 1.42 -2.81
C ASN A 254 14.05 2.93 -2.83
N CYS A 255 13.38 3.65 -1.93
CA CYS A 255 13.49 5.10 -1.79
C CYS A 255 13.27 5.85 -3.11
N ALA A 256 12.43 5.34 -4.01
CA ALA A 256 12.39 5.86 -5.39
C ALA A 256 11.97 7.33 -5.45
N VAL A 257 10.94 7.68 -4.67
CA VAL A 257 10.41 9.05 -4.53
C VAL A 257 11.44 9.99 -3.89
N VAL A 258 12.08 9.55 -2.81
CA VAL A 258 13.11 10.34 -2.10
C VAL A 258 14.31 10.60 -3.02
N ASN A 259 14.74 9.58 -3.75
CA ASN A 259 15.86 9.67 -4.68
C ASN A 259 15.55 10.59 -5.87
N ASP A 260 14.33 10.59 -6.39
CA ASP A 260 13.93 11.48 -7.49
C ASP A 260 13.96 12.95 -7.08
N LEU A 261 13.41 13.29 -5.91
CA LEU A 261 13.49 14.64 -5.36
C LEU A 261 14.94 15.09 -5.12
N SER A 262 15.82 14.18 -4.67
CA SER A 262 17.24 14.49 -4.52
C SER A 262 17.92 14.83 -5.85
N LYS A 263 17.50 14.19 -6.96
CA LYS A 263 18.00 14.47 -8.32
C LYS A 263 17.42 15.79 -8.85
N THR A 264 16.15 16.05 -8.61
CA THR A 264 15.50 17.33 -8.97
C THR A 264 16.13 18.49 -8.20
N PHE A 265 16.46 18.30 -6.93
CA PHE A 265 17.21 19.30 -6.16
C PHE A 265 18.64 19.48 -6.69
N LYS A 266 19.40 18.40 -6.93
CA LYS A 266 20.76 18.48 -7.49
C LYS A 266 20.79 19.13 -8.88
N SER A 267 19.82 18.85 -9.74
CA SER A 267 19.72 19.48 -11.06
C SER A 267 19.34 20.95 -10.96
N THR A 268 18.41 21.32 -10.07
CA THR A 268 18.06 22.72 -9.80
C THR A 268 19.24 23.51 -9.24
N VAL A 269 19.98 22.94 -8.29
CA VAL A 269 21.22 23.53 -7.75
C VAL A 269 22.27 23.64 -8.85
N LYS A 270 22.51 22.61 -9.68
CA LYS A 270 23.47 22.68 -10.79
C LYS A 270 23.09 23.75 -11.82
N CYS A 271 21.81 23.86 -12.17
CA CYS A 271 21.31 24.91 -13.06
C CYS A 271 21.43 26.31 -12.44
N ARG A 272 21.19 26.45 -11.13
CA ARG A 272 21.35 27.73 -10.42
C ARG A 272 22.81 28.10 -10.20
N LEU A 273 23.70 27.16 -9.90
CA LEU A 273 25.15 27.39 -9.79
C LEU A 273 25.78 27.75 -11.13
N ASN A 274 25.26 27.23 -12.24
CA ASN A 274 25.67 27.67 -13.58
C ASN A 274 25.12 29.07 -13.94
N ARG A 275 24.17 29.63 -13.18
CA ARG A 275 23.59 30.96 -13.39
C ARG A 275 23.96 31.99 -12.32
N PHE A 276 24.43 31.57 -11.15
CA PHE A 276 24.69 32.44 -10.00
C PHE A 276 25.92 31.98 -9.22
N ASN A 277 26.70 32.96 -8.76
CA ASN A 277 27.90 32.77 -7.94
C ASN A 277 27.55 31.98 -6.67
N LEU A 278 28.36 30.97 -6.31
CA LEU A 278 28.12 30.03 -5.20
C LEU A 278 27.71 30.74 -3.89
N ASN A 279 28.27 31.93 -3.64
CA ASN A 279 28.01 32.73 -2.44
C ASN A 279 26.58 33.28 -2.36
N GLU A 280 25.97 33.69 -3.49
CA GLU A 280 24.59 34.18 -3.47
C GLU A 280 23.58 33.05 -3.22
N TYR A 281 23.86 31.85 -3.72
CA TYR A 281 22.98 30.70 -3.55
C TYR A 281 23.00 30.14 -2.12
N MET A 282 24.17 30.14 -1.47
CA MET A 282 24.27 29.78 -0.05
C MET A 282 23.47 30.79 0.81
N ASN A 283 23.56 32.09 0.53
CA ASN A 283 22.76 33.11 1.22
C ASN A 283 21.24 32.91 1.06
N TYR A 284 20.77 32.47 -0.12
CA TYR A 284 19.34 32.17 -0.32
C TYR A 284 18.85 30.95 0.49
N ILE A 285 19.66 29.89 0.58
CA ILE A 285 19.33 28.70 1.39
C ILE A 285 19.35 29.03 2.88
N TYR A 286 20.33 29.81 3.35
CA TYR A 286 20.36 30.27 4.74
C TYR A 286 19.18 31.19 5.06
N SER A 287 18.80 32.09 4.15
CA SER A 287 17.65 33.00 4.32
C SER A 287 16.32 32.25 4.42
N THR A 288 16.10 31.23 3.58
CA THR A 288 14.87 30.43 3.59
C THR A 288 14.80 29.43 4.76
N ARG A 289 15.95 28.92 5.25
CA ARG A 289 16.00 28.11 6.48
C ARG A 289 15.85 28.92 7.76
N ILE A 290 16.32 30.17 7.81
CA ILE A 290 16.10 31.06 8.96
C ILE A 290 14.62 31.47 9.05
N HIS A 291 13.94 31.67 7.91
CA HIS A 291 12.50 31.99 7.92
C HIS A 291 11.63 30.84 8.47
N TYR A 292 12.01 29.58 8.24
CA TYR A 292 11.27 28.44 8.81
C TYR A 292 11.58 28.17 10.29
N LEU A 293 12.75 28.58 10.78
CA LEU A 293 13.13 28.40 12.19
C LEU A 293 12.65 29.54 13.10
N LEU A 294 12.34 30.73 12.56
CA LEU A 294 11.83 31.87 13.35
C LEU A 294 10.30 31.88 13.52
N HIS A 295 9.56 31.02 12.82
CA HIS A 295 8.11 30.91 12.97
C HIS A 295 7.65 29.76 13.89
N TYR A 296 8.60 29.05 14.52
CA TYR A 296 8.34 27.99 15.50
C TYR A 296 9.25 28.15 16.74
N THR A 297 9.08 29.26 17.45
CA THR A 297 9.46 29.49 18.85
C THR A 297 8.41 30.42 19.45
#